data_AF-A0A843G5M2-F1
#
_entry.id   AF-A0A843G5M2-F1
#
_cell.length_a   1.000
_cell.length_b   1.000
_cell.length_c   1.000
_cell.angle_alpha   90.00
_cell.angle_beta   90.00
_cell.angle_gamma   90.00
#
_symmetry.space_group_name_H-M   'P 1'
#
loop_
_entity.id
_entity.type
_entity.pdbx_description
1 polymer ?
#
loop_
_entity_poly.entity_id
_entity_poly.type
_entity_poly.pdbx_seq_one_letter_code
_entity_poly.pdbx_strand_id
1 'polypeptide(L)'
;MAKQISLSIDEALKHQTDNFIRNNKSDLDYNSSFNDDLTSLEWLEIIEEVCPYLDNIVRAPKVSLVGETEVRKIEKAKKTSVDTVKDLSKHTDYIDKVDPETGDVLPSKLLVSFREDTFNTYENRFIYTLILNLLRFIMENEEKTIQPKAIQIFAKAPGELGVNVVKSPVKLTILSMLKDTDMEFDEIVKNTGKSKSTISVHLKSLREDGIVSYRFDANDHRKKIFFINSKFLGEVQSGDEKELEERQAEFLVKNIMDVENFKFSFLLFHTLRSNLIQEGININPVLNQSGKNIGAAMYEKLYEEDINKFCDNIIQFWEDNGLGKLEIELGDIINITAYECFECSLLPKKGKPTCYLDAGIFEALFANYLKKDVEVTEVKCFTMGDDCCNFLVESPDGEAFAY
;
A
#
# COMPACT_ATOMS: atom_id res chain seq x y z
N MET A 1 33.23 -33.05 -22.94
CA MET A 1 33.06 -32.10 -24.06
C MET A 1 31.58 -31.80 -24.19
N ALA A 2 31.10 -30.71 -23.59
CA ALA A 2 29.72 -30.28 -23.72
C ALA A 2 29.56 -29.60 -25.09
N LYS A 3 28.66 -30.14 -25.92
CA LYS A 3 28.33 -29.61 -27.24
C LYS A 3 27.44 -28.39 -27.02
N GLN A 4 28.00 -27.20 -27.17
CA GLN A 4 27.26 -25.95 -27.13
C GLN A 4 26.35 -25.91 -28.38
N ILE A 5 25.05 -26.11 -28.19
CA ILE A 5 24.05 -25.96 -29.26
C ILE A 5 23.85 -24.45 -29.45
N SER A 6 24.53 -23.88 -30.44
CA SER A 6 24.21 -22.55 -30.93
C SER A 6 22.93 -22.65 -31.76
N LEU A 7 21.78 -22.33 -31.15
CA LEU A 7 20.54 -22.06 -31.88
C LEU A 7 20.71 -20.72 -32.62
N SER A 8 21.06 -20.77 -33.91
CA SER A 8 20.99 -19.62 -34.78
C SER A 8 19.52 -19.35 -35.10
N ILE A 9 18.91 -18.42 -34.37
CA ILE A 9 17.55 -17.95 -34.64
C ILE A 9 17.56 -17.24 -36.00
N ASP A 10 16.71 -17.68 -36.92
CA ASP A 10 16.57 -17.13 -38.27
C ASP A 10 16.17 -15.64 -38.21
N GLU A 11 16.97 -14.76 -38.83
CA GLU A 11 16.78 -13.31 -38.84
C GLU A 11 15.44 -12.89 -39.44
N ALA A 12 14.90 -13.66 -40.40
CA ALA A 12 13.58 -13.40 -40.97
C ALA A 12 12.47 -13.62 -39.95
N LEU A 13 12.65 -14.60 -39.06
CA LEU A 13 11.70 -14.97 -38.02
C LEU A 13 11.73 -13.98 -36.84
N LYS A 14 12.92 -13.50 -36.47
CA LYS A 14 13.10 -12.40 -35.52
C LYS A 14 12.34 -11.16 -35.99
N HIS A 15 12.48 -10.81 -37.27
CA HIS A 15 11.79 -9.67 -37.86
C HIS A 15 10.25 -9.83 -37.87
N GLN A 16 9.73 -11.04 -38.09
CA GLN A 16 8.28 -11.29 -38.00
C GLN A 16 7.75 -11.21 -36.57
N THR A 17 8.52 -11.71 -35.60
CA THR A 17 8.18 -11.63 -34.17
C THR A 17 8.22 -10.19 -33.67
N ASP A 18 9.25 -9.43 -34.04
CA ASP A 18 9.36 -8.01 -33.73
C ASP A 18 8.20 -7.19 -34.33
N ASN A 19 7.73 -7.58 -35.51
CA ASN A 19 6.54 -6.99 -36.13
C ASN A 19 5.24 -7.38 -35.40
N PHE A 20 5.10 -8.64 -34.97
CA PHE A 20 3.95 -9.07 -34.16
C PHE A 20 3.90 -8.31 -32.83
N ILE A 21 5.03 -8.18 -32.13
CA ILE A 21 5.14 -7.42 -30.87
C ILE A 21 4.85 -5.94 -31.11
N ARG A 22 5.40 -5.34 -32.18
CA ARG A 22 5.07 -3.95 -32.55
C ARG A 22 3.58 -3.76 -32.84
N ASN A 23 2.94 -4.73 -33.48
CA ASN A 23 1.50 -4.67 -33.78
C ASN A 23 0.61 -4.98 -32.56
N ASN A 24 1.16 -5.61 -31.52
CA ASN A 24 0.49 -5.87 -30.23
C ASN A 24 0.79 -4.82 -29.15
N LYS A 25 1.65 -3.82 -29.42
CA LYS A 25 1.71 -2.59 -28.64
C LYS A 25 0.41 -1.84 -28.85
N SER A 26 -0.61 -2.23 -28.10
CA SER A 26 -1.81 -1.45 -27.92
C SER A 26 -1.42 -0.23 -27.09
N ASP A 27 -1.46 0.97 -27.69
CA ASP A 27 -1.61 2.20 -26.91
C ASP A 27 -3.01 2.13 -26.30
N LEU A 28 -3.09 1.56 -25.10
CA LEU A 28 -4.32 1.61 -24.32
C LEU A 28 -4.49 3.10 -23.98
N ASP A 29 -5.31 3.78 -24.77
CA ASP A 29 -5.57 5.21 -24.66
C ASP A 29 -6.40 5.44 -23.39
N TYR A 30 -5.72 5.36 -22.24
CA TYR A 30 -6.25 5.79 -20.97
C TYR A 30 -6.37 7.30 -21.08
N ASN A 31 -7.60 7.78 -21.22
CA ASN A 31 -7.89 9.20 -21.18
C ASN A 31 -7.54 9.70 -19.76
N SER A 32 -6.27 10.05 -19.59
CA SER A 32 -5.61 10.46 -18.35
C SER A 32 -6.01 11.87 -17.91
N SER A 33 -7.05 12.43 -18.53
CA SER A 33 -7.60 13.78 -18.31
C SER A 33 -8.02 14.11 -16.87
N PHE A 34 -7.74 13.23 -15.90
CA PHE A 34 -8.07 13.42 -14.49
C PHE A 34 -6.96 13.01 -13.52
N ASN A 35 -5.73 12.74 -13.99
CA ASN A 35 -4.59 12.53 -13.07
C ASN A 35 -3.97 13.85 -12.57
N ASP A 36 -4.25 14.97 -13.23
CA ASP A 36 -3.67 16.27 -12.88
C ASP A 36 -4.05 16.77 -11.48
N ASP A 37 -5.23 16.41 -10.97
CA ASP A 37 -5.70 16.90 -9.67
C ASP A 37 -5.24 16.04 -8.46
N LEU A 38 -4.73 14.82 -8.69
CA LEU A 38 -4.36 13.87 -7.63
C LEU A 38 -2.86 13.79 -7.35
N THR A 39 -2.03 14.37 -8.22
CA THR A 39 -0.56 14.42 -8.11
C THR A 39 -0.03 15.83 -8.31
N SER A 40 -0.70 16.86 -7.79
CA SER A 40 -0.08 18.19 -7.74
C SER A 40 1.09 18.14 -6.74
N LEU A 41 2.28 17.77 -7.23
CA LEU A 41 3.55 17.84 -6.49
C LEU A 41 3.99 19.30 -6.28
N GLU A 42 3.12 20.28 -6.51
CA GLU A 42 3.34 21.71 -6.21
C GLU A 42 3.86 21.91 -4.78
N TRP A 43 3.42 21.09 -3.82
CA TRP A 43 3.92 21.16 -2.45
C TRP A 43 5.38 20.74 -2.32
N LEU A 44 5.88 19.82 -3.16
CA LEU A 44 7.30 19.44 -3.21
C LEU A 44 8.15 20.57 -3.78
N GLU A 45 7.70 21.21 -4.86
CA GLU A 45 8.40 22.35 -5.46
C GLU A 45 8.57 23.49 -4.44
N ILE A 46 7.51 23.80 -3.68
CA ILE A 46 7.56 24.79 -2.61
C ILE A 46 8.51 24.36 -1.48
N ILE A 47 8.54 23.08 -1.11
CA ILE A 47 9.46 22.60 -0.07
C ILE A 47 10.91 22.66 -0.53
N GLU A 48 11.20 22.28 -1.78
CA GLU A 48 12.54 22.38 -2.36
C GLU A 48 13.01 23.83 -2.43
N GLU A 49 12.12 24.77 -2.77
CA GLU A 49 12.41 26.21 -2.75
C GLU A 49 12.71 26.72 -1.33
N VAL A 50 11.97 26.24 -0.32
CA VAL A 50 12.08 26.74 1.07
C VAL A 50 13.22 26.08 1.86
N CYS A 51 13.58 24.84 1.53
CA CYS A 51 14.60 24.04 2.21
C CYS A 51 15.95 24.77 2.42
N PRO A 52 16.52 25.46 1.42
CA PRO A 52 17.75 26.23 1.59
C PRO A 52 17.67 27.30 2.68
N TYR A 53 16.51 27.94 2.85
CA TYR A 53 16.32 28.96 3.90
C TYR A 53 16.26 28.32 5.29
N LEU A 54 15.63 27.15 5.42
CA LEU A 54 15.62 26.37 6.67
C LEU A 54 17.02 25.88 7.04
N ASP A 55 17.79 25.34 6.08
CA ASP A 55 19.17 24.90 6.28
C ASP A 55 20.07 26.05 6.78
N ASN A 56 19.91 27.25 6.20
CA ASN A 56 20.63 28.45 6.64
C ASN A 56 20.33 28.83 8.10
N ILE A 57 19.07 28.77 8.52
CA ILE A 57 18.67 29.10 9.90
C ILE A 57 19.25 28.08 10.90
N VAL A 58 19.26 26.79 10.53
CA VAL A 58 19.78 25.71 11.40
C VAL A 58 21.30 25.77 11.51
N ARG A 59 22.02 26.06 10.41
CA ARG A 59 23.49 26.11 10.40
C ARG A 59 24.06 27.39 10.99
N ALA A 60 23.34 28.51 10.90
CA ALA A 60 23.78 29.82 11.37
C ALA A 60 22.74 30.46 12.31
N PRO A 61 22.56 29.93 13.54
CA PRO A 61 21.61 30.48 14.49
C PRO A 61 21.96 31.93 14.84
N LYS A 62 20.95 32.81 14.87
CA LYS A 62 21.13 34.24 15.12
C LYS A 62 21.50 34.49 16.59
N VAL A 63 22.78 34.74 16.85
CA VAL A 63 23.28 35.17 18.16
C VAL A 63 23.06 36.67 18.32
N SER A 64 22.36 37.07 19.38
CA SER A 64 22.15 38.48 19.72
C SER A 64 22.92 38.85 20.98
N LEU A 65 23.75 39.89 20.86
CA LEU A 65 24.54 40.45 21.97
C LEU A 65 23.61 41.23 22.90
N VAL A 66 23.38 40.71 24.10
CA VAL A 66 22.62 41.40 25.15
C VAL A 66 23.61 41.91 26.20
N GLY A 67 23.44 43.17 26.60
CA GLY A 67 24.21 43.77 27.69
C GLY A 67 23.51 43.53 29.01
N GLU A 68 24.11 42.72 29.89
CA GLU A 68 23.61 42.50 31.24
C GLU A 68 24.47 43.27 32.26
N THR A 69 23.84 43.70 33.35
CA THR A 69 24.48 44.43 34.44
C THR A 69 24.34 43.65 35.75
N GLU A 70 25.46 43.39 36.43
CA GLU A 70 25.46 42.67 37.71
C GLU A 70 26.34 43.39 38.74
N VAL A 71 25.88 43.48 39.99
CA VAL A 71 26.67 44.04 41.10
C VAL A 71 27.65 43.00 41.61
N ARG A 72 28.96 43.25 41.43
CA ARG A 72 30.03 42.37 41.87
C ARG A 72 30.89 43.03 42.94
N LYS A 73 31.56 42.21 43.77
CA LYS A 73 32.64 42.70 44.64
C LYS A 73 33.74 43.33 43.79
N ILE A 74 34.35 44.40 44.29
CA ILE A 74 35.38 45.16 43.56
C ILE A 74 36.51 44.28 43.00
N GLU A 75 36.92 43.24 43.74
CA GLU A 75 37.94 42.27 43.34
C GLU A 75 37.61 41.50 42.04
N LYS A 76 36.32 41.36 41.72
CA LYS A 76 35.83 40.64 40.52
C LYS A 76 35.43 41.58 39.39
N ALA A 77 35.52 42.90 39.58
CA ALA A 77 35.17 43.89 38.58
C ALA A 77 36.36 44.14 37.65
N LYS A 78 36.25 43.77 36.37
CA LYS A 78 37.32 43.93 35.37
C LYS A 78 37.24 45.24 34.59
N LYS A 79 36.05 45.80 34.39
CA LYS A 79 35.80 47.04 33.64
C LYS A 79 34.66 47.83 34.28
N THR A 80 34.81 49.15 34.30
CA THR A 80 33.78 50.09 34.78
C THR A 80 33.21 50.87 33.60
N SER A 81 31.94 51.27 33.70
CA SER A 81 31.25 52.09 32.71
C SER A 81 30.66 53.35 33.36
N VAL A 82 30.10 54.24 32.55
CA VAL A 82 29.38 55.43 33.05
C VAL A 82 28.21 55.03 33.97
N ASP A 83 27.57 53.91 33.68
CA ASP A 83 26.46 53.41 34.48
C ASP A 83 26.94 52.80 35.81
N THR A 84 28.16 52.26 35.86
CA THR A 84 28.83 51.89 37.13
C THR A 84 28.95 53.09 38.06
N VAL A 85 29.34 54.25 37.52
CA VAL A 85 29.53 55.48 38.32
C VAL A 85 28.18 56.04 38.77
N LYS A 86 27.16 56.04 37.89
CA LYS A 86 25.80 56.45 38.24
C LYS A 86 25.15 55.55 39.28
N ASP A 87 25.44 54.26 39.25
CA ASP A 87 24.93 53.31 40.24
C ASP A 87 25.61 53.52 41.60
N LEU A 88 26.93 53.69 41.60
CA LEU A 88 27.70 53.99 42.81
C LEU A 88 27.27 55.30 43.48
N SER A 89 26.93 56.34 42.70
CA SER A 89 26.46 57.61 43.26
C SER A 89 25.07 57.53 43.90
N LYS A 90 24.28 56.51 43.55
CA LYS A 90 22.94 56.26 44.13
C LYS A 90 22.98 55.29 45.32
N HIS A 91 24.05 54.51 45.46
CA HIS A 91 24.15 53.43 46.44
C HIS A 91 25.34 53.68 47.37
N THR A 92 25.13 54.52 48.38
CA THR A 92 26.12 54.80 49.43
C THR A 92 26.56 53.54 50.17
N ASP A 93 25.70 52.52 50.21
CA ASP A 93 25.98 51.22 50.85
C ASP A 93 27.09 50.42 50.15
N TYR A 94 27.50 50.84 48.94
CA TYR A 94 28.63 50.23 48.23
C TYR A 94 29.96 50.88 48.59
N ILE A 95 29.97 52.00 49.32
CA ILE A 95 31.18 52.71 49.71
C ILE A 95 31.72 52.12 51.01
N ASP A 96 32.98 51.67 51.00
CA ASP A 96 33.65 51.12 52.19
C ASP A 96 34.43 52.20 52.94
N LYS A 97 35.17 53.05 52.22
CA LYS A 97 35.97 54.14 52.79
C LYS A 97 35.98 55.37 51.89
N VAL A 98 36.14 56.53 52.51
CA VAL A 98 36.40 57.81 51.83
C VAL A 98 37.70 58.37 52.39
N ASP A 99 38.63 58.75 51.52
CA ASP A 99 39.88 59.37 51.91
C ASP A 99 39.59 60.82 52.39
N PRO A 100 39.91 61.17 53.65
CA PRO A 100 39.63 62.51 54.19
C PRO A 100 40.46 63.63 53.57
N GLU A 101 41.62 63.32 52.98
CA GLU A 101 42.54 64.32 52.41
C GLU A 101 42.34 64.50 50.91
N THR A 102 42.08 63.43 50.16
CA THR A 102 41.88 63.49 48.70
C THR A 102 40.40 63.55 48.28
N GLY A 103 39.48 63.13 49.16
CA GLY A 103 38.06 62.99 48.84
C GLY A 103 37.73 61.77 47.97
N ASP A 104 38.69 60.88 47.74
CA ASP A 104 38.50 59.69 46.92
C ASP A 104 37.64 58.63 47.62
N VAL A 105 36.80 57.96 46.83
CA VAL A 105 35.83 56.97 47.33
C VAL A 105 36.32 55.57 46.98
N LEU A 106 36.45 54.70 47.99
CA LEU A 106 36.79 53.28 47.84
C LEU A 106 35.54 52.41 48.00
N PRO A 107 35.01 51.83 46.90
CA PRO A 107 33.82 50.99 46.96
C PRO A 107 34.13 49.51 47.24
N SER A 108 33.23 48.83 47.95
CA SER A 108 33.24 47.38 48.18
C SER A 108 32.58 46.59 47.02
N LYS A 109 31.62 47.21 46.31
CA LYS A 109 30.87 46.62 45.20
C LYS A 109 30.72 47.61 44.05
N LEU A 110 30.64 47.08 42.83
CA LEU A 110 30.46 47.86 41.60
C LEU A 110 29.47 47.15 40.66
N LEU A 111 28.61 47.93 40.00
CA LEU A 111 27.81 47.45 38.87
C LEU A 111 28.72 47.22 37.66
N VAL A 112 28.82 45.99 37.20
CA VAL A 112 29.63 45.61 36.04
C VAL A 112 28.70 45.23 34.91
N SER A 113 28.85 45.90 33.76
CA SER A 113 28.19 45.52 32.51
C SER A 113 29.05 44.51 31.76
N PHE A 114 28.49 43.36 31.40
CA PHE A 114 29.12 42.40 30.50
C PHE A 114 28.20 42.10 29.32
N ARG A 115 28.78 41.62 28.21
CA ARG A 115 28.03 41.23 27.02
C ARG A 115 27.93 39.72 27.01
N GLU A 116 26.72 39.20 26.95
CA GLU A 116 26.45 37.78 26.75
C GLU A 116 25.77 37.54 25.42
N ASP A 117 26.15 36.42 24.81
CA ASP A 117 25.58 35.93 23.58
C ASP A 117 24.28 35.19 23.92
N THR A 118 23.15 35.72 23.45
CA THR A 118 21.85 35.07 23.60
C THR A 118 21.45 34.38 22.31
N PHE A 119 20.92 33.17 22.42
CA PHE A 119 20.53 32.35 21.27
C PHE A 119 19.09 32.59 20.80
N ASN A 120 18.40 33.66 21.21
CA ASN A 120 17.01 33.96 20.80
C ASN A 120 16.07 32.73 20.91
N THR A 121 15.91 32.23 22.15
CA THR A 121 15.22 30.97 22.43
C THR A 121 13.76 30.92 21.98
N TYR A 122 13.09 32.07 21.88
CA TYR A 122 11.70 32.17 21.41
C TYR A 122 11.58 31.95 19.90
N GLU A 123 12.40 32.63 19.10
CA GLU A 123 12.46 32.49 17.65
C GLU A 123 12.86 31.07 17.27
N ASN A 124 13.84 30.49 17.96
CA ASN A 124 14.24 29.10 17.73
C ASN A 124 13.10 28.12 18.05
N ARG A 125 12.31 28.38 19.10
CA ARG A 125 11.13 27.56 19.43
C ARG A 125 10.03 27.68 18.37
N PHE A 126 9.85 28.86 17.80
CA PHE A 126 8.91 29.09 16.71
C PHE A 126 9.33 28.34 15.43
N ILE A 127 10.59 28.48 15.01
CA ILE A 127 11.15 27.74 13.85
C ILE A 127 11.07 26.23 14.07
N TYR A 128 11.42 25.75 15.27
CA TYR A 128 11.28 24.34 15.63
C TYR A 128 9.83 23.83 15.45
N THR A 129 8.85 24.63 15.88
CA THR A 129 7.42 24.27 15.74
C THR A 129 7.01 24.22 14.26
N LEU A 130 7.50 25.15 13.43
CA LEU A 130 7.24 25.13 11.99
C LEU A 130 7.86 23.91 11.31
N ILE A 131 9.10 23.56 11.66
CA ILE A 131 9.77 22.36 11.15
C ILE A 131 9.01 21.09 11.56
N LEU A 132 8.53 21.00 12.80
CA LEU A 132 7.70 19.87 13.24
C LEU A 132 6.38 19.75 12.45
N ASN A 133 5.72 20.88 12.19
CA ASN A 133 4.49 20.89 11.40
C ASN A 133 4.76 20.52 9.94
N LEU A 134 5.88 20.98 9.36
CA LEU A 134 6.32 20.61 8.02
C LEU A 134 6.64 19.11 7.95
N LEU A 135 7.37 18.57 8.90
CA LEU A 135 7.67 17.14 8.99
C LEU A 135 6.38 16.32 9.09
N ARG A 136 5.43 16.73 9.93
CA ARG A 136 4.12 16.07 10.01
C ARG A 136 3.38 16.13 8.68
N PHE A 137 3.37 17.28 8.02
CA PHE A 137 2.75 17.46 6.71
C PHE A 137 3.41 16.57 5.66
N ILE A 138 4.74 16.47 5.63
CA ILE A 138 5.47 15.59 4.71
C ILE A 138 5.08 14.14 4.99
N MET A 139 5.13 13.67 6.24
CA MET A 139 4.76 12.30 6.60
C MET A 139 3.30 11.97 6.22
N GLU A 140 2.35 12.86 6.52
CA GLU A 140 0.94 12.66 6.19
C GLU A 140 0.67 12.67 4.68
N ASN A 141 1.46 13.40 3.89
CA ASN A 141 1.32 13.40 2.43
C ASN A 141 2.10 12.27 1.79
N GLU A 142 3.24 11.87 2.35
CA GLU A 142 4.01 10.69 1.95
C GLU A 142 3.15 9.43 2.10
N GLU A 143 2.48 9.24 3.24
CA GLU A 143 1.52 8.13 3.42
C GLU A 143 0.36 8.14 2.41
N LYS A 144 -0.09 9.33 1.97
CA LYS A 144 -1.15 9.47 0.94
C LYS A 144 -0.64 9.27 -0.48
N THR A 145 0.64 9.56 -0.73
CA THR A 145 1.26 9.55 -2.06
C THR A 145 1.93 8.21 -2.38
N ILE A 146 2.41 7.47 -1.38
CA ILE A 146 3.12 6.19 -1.57
C ILE A 146 2.20 5.05 -2.03
N GLN A 147 0.87 5.13 -1.83
CA GLN A 147 -0.07 4.19 -2.45
C GLN A 147 -1.32 4.91 -2.94
N PRO A 148 -1.37 5.37 -4.21
CA PRO A 148 -2.65 5.70 -4.82
C PRO A 148 -3.53 4.45 -4.69
N LYS A 149 -4.60 4.56 -3.90
CA LYS A 149 -5.51 3.43 -3.70
C LYS A 149 -6.02 2.99 -5.07
N ALA A 150 -5.86 1.71 -5.37
CA ALA A 150 -6.23 1.12 -6.63
C ALA A 150 -7.66 1.53 -7.01
N ILE A 151 -7.85 2.01 -8.25
CA ILE A 151 -9.17 2.35 -8.77
C ILE A 151 -9.96 1.05 -8.82
N GLN A 152 -11.11 0.99 -8.15
CA GLN A 152 -11.92 -0.23 -8.11
C GLN A 152 -13.04 -0.19 -9.16
N ILE A 153 -13.27 -1.32 -9.82
CA ILE A 153 -14.29 -1.50 -10.85
C ILE A 153 -15.35 -2.47 -10.33
N PHE A 154 -16.61 -2.04 -10.38
CA PHE A 154 -17.77 -2.83 -9.99
C PHE A 154 -18.74 -2.97 -11.15
N ALA A 155 -19.47 -4.08 -11.18
CA ALA A 155 -20.57 -4.24 -12.12
C ALA A 155 -21.70 -3.23 -11.83
N LYS A 156 -22.43 -2.83 -12.86
CA LYS A 156 -23.73 -2.18 -12.65
C LYS A 156 -24.80 -3.21 -12.27
N ALA A 157 -25.95 -2.71 -11.82
CA ALA A 157 -27.09 -3.55 -11.49
C ALA A 157 -27.46 -4.47 -12.69
N PRO A 158 -27.97 -5.69 -12.43
CA PRO A 158 -28.36 -6.60 -13.49
C PRO A 158 -29.32 -5.94 -14.50
N GLY A 159 -28.94 -5.94 -15.77
CA GLY A 159 -29.72 -5.32 -16.85
C GLY A 159 -29.26 -3.92 -17.27
N GLU A 160 -28.31 -3.31 -16.57
CA GLU A 160 -27.67 -2.06 -17.01
C GLU A 160 -26.34 -2.33 -17.76
N LEU A 161 -26.12 -1.60 -18.85
CA LEU A 161 -24.86 -1.66 -19.59
C LEU A 161 -23.83 -0.73 -18.95
N GLY A 162 -22.65 -1.25 -18.62
CA GLY A 162 -21.50 -0.47 -18.14
C GLY A 162 -20.92 -0.96 -16.81
N VAL A 163 -19.95 -0.21 -16.29
CA VAL A 163 -19.27 -0.48 -15.02
C VAL A 163 -19.24 0.78 -14.16
N ASN A 164 -19.22 0.60 -12.84
CA ASN A 164 -18.99 1.67 -11.89
C ASN A 164 -17.50 1.74 -11.54
N VAL A 165 -16.89 2.91 -11.71
CA VAL A 165 -15.47 3.14 -11.43
C VAL A 165 -15.34 4.01 -10.19
N VAL A 166 -14.75 3.47 -9.13
CA VAL A 166 -14.57 4.15 -7.84
C VAL A 166 -13.13 4.62 -7.69
N LYS A 167 -12.95 5.95 -7.64
CA LYS A 167 -11.63 6.60 -7.50
C LYS A 167 -11.43 7.30 -6.16
N SER A 168 -12.51 7.65 -5.46
CA SER A 168 -12.44 8.45 -4.23
C SER A 168 -11.75 7.67 -3.11
N PRO A 169 -10.66 8.19 -2.51
CA PRO A 169 -9.93 7.48 -1.45
C PRO A 169 -10.81 7.10 -0.25
N VAL A 170 -11.78 7.96 0.10
CA VAL A 170 -12.72 7.68 1.19
C VAL A 170 -13.67 6.55 0.80
N LYS A 171 -14.23 6.56 -0.41
CA LYS A 171 -15.07 5.46 -0.90
C LYS A 171 -14.29 4.14 -0.96
N LEU A 172 -13.06 4.17 -1.46
CA LEU A 172 -12.17 2.99 -1.51
C LEU A 172 -11.87 2.44 -0.12
N THR A 173 -11.68 3.31 0.87
CA THR A 173 -11.50 2.91 2.28
C THR A 173 -12.76 2.24 2.84
N ILE A 174 -13.95 2.78 2.55
CA ILE A 174 -15.21 2.16 2.97
C ILE A 174 -15.39 0.79 2.31
N LEU A 175 -15.11 0.68 1.02
CA LEU A 175 -15.26 -0.57 0.27
C LEU A 175 -14.25 -1.64 0.71
N SER A 176 -13.01 -1.26 1.06
CA SER A 176 -12.05 -2.22 1.61
C SER A 176 -12.51 -2.78 2.96
N MET A 177 -13.13 -1.96 3.81
CA MET A 177 -13.71 -2.41 5.07
C MET A 177 -14.87 -3.38 4.84
N LEU A 178 -15.80 -3.03 3.93
CA LEU A 178 -16.98 -3.85 3.64
C LEU A 178 -16.70 -5.11 2.81
N LYS A 179 -15.45 -5.36 2.42
CA LYS A 179 -15.06 -6.55 1.65
C LYS A 179 -15.07 -7.81 2.53
N ASP A 180 -14.60 -7.65 3.76
CA ASP A 180 -14.37 -8.78 4.67
C ASP A 180 -15.58 -9.01 5.58
N THR A 181 -16.26 -7.93 6.00
CA THR A 181 -17.42 -8.01 6.90
C THR A 181 -18.41 -6.87 6.68
N ASP A 182 -19.69 -7.16 6.92
CA ASP A 182 -20.73 -6.16 6.95
C ASP A 182 -20.64 -5.30 8.21
N MET A 183 -20.69 -3.98 8.09
CA MET A 183 -20.38 -3.07 9.20
C MET A 183 -21.50 -2.08 9.54
N GLU A 184 -21.58 -1.72 10.82
CA GLU A 184 -22.46 -0.64 11.28
C GLU A 184 -21.95 0.74 10.84
N PHE A 185 -22.88 1.68 10.60
CA PHE A 185 -22.53 3.06 10.22
C PHE A 185 -21.50 3.72 11.14
N ASP A 186 -21.71 3.62 12.47
CA ASP A 186 -20.84 4.27 13.45
C ASP A 186 -19.46 3.60 13.53
N GLU A 187 -19.37 2.32 13.19
CA GLU A 187 -18.10 1.60 13.08
C GLU A 187 -17.30 2.05 11.87
N ILE A 188 -17.95 2.22 10.72
CA ILE A 188 -17.32 2.81 9.52
C ILE A 188 -16.79 4.22 9.83
N VAL A 189 -17.57 5.04 10.53
CA VAL A 189 -17.14 6.39 10.95
C VAL A 189 -15.90 6.32 11.85
N LYS A 190 -15.91 5.43 12.84
CA LYS A 190 -14.79 5.24 13.77
C LYS A 190 -13.53 4.77 13.04
N ASN A 191 -13.65 3.77 12.18
CA ASN A 191 -12.52 3.14 11.50
C ASN A 191 -11.93 4.02 10.38
N THR A 192 -12.75 4.88 9.76
CA THR A 192 -12.28 5.84 8.75
C THR A 192 -11.72 7.14 9.35
N GLY A 193 -12.05 7.46 10.60
CA GLY A 193 -11.66 8.71 11.26
C GLY A 193 -12.26 9.98 10.62
N LYS A 194 -13.29 9.84 9.77
CA LYS A 194 -13.96 10.96 9.09
C LYS A 194 -15.25 11.36 9.81
N SER A 195 -15.78 12.54 9.49
CA SER A 195 -17.03 13.01 10.07
C SER A 195 -18.24 12.17 9.61
N LYS A 196 -19.28 12.09 10.44
CA LYS A 196 -20.53 11.39 10.11
C LYS A 196 -21.16 11.92 8.82
N SER A 197 -21.14 13.24 8.61
CA SER A 197 -21.68 13.86 7.39
C SER A 197 -20.91 13.43 6.15
N THR A 198 -19.58 13.38 6.21
CA THR A 198 -18.73 12.92 5.10
C THR A 198 -19.03 11.47 4.74
N ILE A 199 -19.04 10.56 5.73
CA ILE A 199 -19.31 9.14 5.49
C ILE A 199 -20.73 8.93 4.95
N SER A 200 -21.71 9.65 5.49
CA SER A 200 -23.09 9.57 5.00
C SER A 200 -23.22 9.97 3.52
N VAL A 201 -22.48 10.98 3.06
CA VAL A 201 -22.51 11.41 1.64
C VAL A 201 -21.87 10.35 0.75
N HIS A 202 -20.72 9.79 1.15
CA HIS A 202 -20.05 8.76 0.36
C HIS A 202 -20.85 7.46 0.29
N LEU A 203 -21.43 7.00 1.41
CA LEU A 203 -22.31 5.83 1.44
C LEU A 203 -23.59 6.06 0.60
N LYS A 204 -24.17 7.26 0.66
CA LYS A 204 -25.33 7.59 -0.20
C LYS A 204 -24.98 7.47 -1.68
N SER A 205 -23.85 8.06 -2.10
CA SER A 205 -23.41 7.98 -3.49
C SER A 205 -23.09 6.54 -3.92
N LEU A 206 -22.39 5.76 -3.09
CA LEU A 206 -22.14 4.34 -3.37
C LEU A 206 -23.41 3.51 -3.49
N ARG A 207 -24.48 3.89 -2.76
CA ARG A 207 -25.80 3.26 -2.88
C ARG A 207 -26.54 3.66 -4.16
N GLU A 208 -26.44 4.92 -4.57
CA GLU A 208 -27.00 5.39 -5.84
C GLU A 208 -26.33 4.68 -7.03
N ASP A 209 -25.03 4.41 -6.93
CA ASP A 209 -24.28 3.60 -7.90
C ASP A 209 -24.62 2.09 -7.81
N GLY A 210 -25.42 1.67 -6.82
CA GLY A 210 -25.79 0.26 -6.58
C GLY A 210 -24.66 -0.61 -6.02
N ILE A 211 -23.53 -0.02 -5.65
CA ILE A 211 -22.33 -0.73 -5.18
C ILE A 211 -22.50 -1.22 -3.75
N VAL A 212 -23.11 -0.40 -2.89
CA VAL A 212 -23.36 -0.69 -1.48
C VAL A 212 -24.86 -0.69 -1.23
N SER A 213 -25.32 -1.46 -0.25
CA SER A 213 -26.67 -1.35 0.31
C SER A 213 -26.60 -1.40 1.84
N TYR A 214 -27.75 -1.32 2.50
CA TYR A 214 -27.84 -1.54 3.94
C TYR A 214 -29.09 -2.34 4.31
N ARG A 215 -28.99 -3.01 5.45
CA ARG A 215 -30.11 -3.61 6.17
C ARG A 215 -30.18 -3.05 7.58
N PHE A 216 -31.32 -3.21 8.22
CA PHE A 216 -31.46 -2.85 9.64
C PHE A 216 -31.01 -4.02 10.51
N ASP A 217 -30.42 -3.71 11.66
CA ASP A 217 -30.11 -4.72 12.67
C ASP A 217 -31.39 -5.39 13.16
N ALA A 218 -31.33 -6.72 13.36
CA ALA A 218 -32.49 -7.52 13.76
C ALA A 218 -33.03 -7.14 15.16
N ASN A 219 -32.16 -6.61 16.03
CA ASN A 219 -32.49 -6.23 17.40
C ASN A 219 -32.69 -4.71 17.56
N ASP A 220 -32.04 -3.88 16.75
CA ASP A 220 -32.22 -2.42 16.75
C ASP A 220 -32.42 -1.84 15.34
N HIS A 221 -33.67 -1.53 15.01
CA HIS A 221 -34.08 -0.96 13.71
C HIS A 221 -33.52 0.45 13.44
N ARG A 222 -32.82 1.08 14.39
CA ARG A 222 -32.12 2.36 14.17
C ARG A 222 -30.71 2.16 13.63
N LYS A 223 -30.15 0.96 13.80
CA LYS A 223 -28.81 0.62 13.32
C LYS A 223 -28.87 0.16 11.88
N LYS A 224 -28.02 0.77 11.05
CA LYS A 224 -27.85 0.39 9.64
C LYS A 224 -26.55 -0.38 9.50
N ILE A 225 -26.67 -1.60 9.00
CA ILE A 225 -25.57 -2.49 8.66
C ILE A 225 -25.38 -2.41 7.14
N PHE A 226 -24.23 -1.89 6.71
CA PHE A 226 -23.89 -1.71 5.31
C PHE A 226 -23.16 -2.93 4.76
N PHE A 227 -23.38 -3.25 3.50
CA PHE A 227 -22.78 -4.39 2.80
C PHE A 227 -22.58 -4.08 1.30
N ILE A 228 -21.63 -4.75 0.66
CA ILE A 228 -21.43 -4.65 -0.80
C ILE A 228 -22.55 -5.40 -1.53
N ASN A 229 -23.21 -4.71 -2.46
CA ASN A 229 -24.36 -5.21 -3.23
C ASN A 229 -24.06 -5.35 -4.73
N SER A 230 -22.82 -5.14 -5.14
CA SER A 230 -22.39 -5.28 -6.53
C SER A 230 -21.18 -6.22 -6.66
N LYS A 231 -21.09 -6.90 -7.80
CA LYS A 231 -19.96 -7.75 -8.14
C LYS A 231 -18.71 -6.91 -8.37
N PHE A 232 -17.67 -7.16 -7.59
CA PHE A 232 -16.35 -6.60 -7.81
C PHE A 232 -15.70 -7.25 -9.04
N LEU A 233 -15.29 -6.44 -10.02
CA LEU A 233 -14.75 -6.90 -11.29
C LEU A 233 -13.22 -6.84 -11.34
N GLY A 234 -12.61 -5.99 -10.53
CA GLY A 234 -11.18 -5.82 -10.52
C GLY A 234 -10.75 -4.43 -10.08
N GLU A 235 -9.46 -4.22 -10.06
CA GLU A 235 -8.85 -2.93 -9.72
C GLU A 235 -7.80 -2.54 -10.76
N VAL A 236 -7.56 -1.24 -10.89
CA VAL A 236 -6.54 -0.66 -11.76
C VAL A 236 -5.56 0.13 -10.91
N GLN A 237 -4.28 -0.20 -11.04
CA GLN A 237 -3.16 0.46 -10.38
C GLN A 237 -2.25 1.11 -11.43
N SER A 238 -1.34 1.99 -11.01
CA SER A 238 -0.24 2.41 -11.88
C SER A 238 0.59 1.19 -12.25
N GLY A 239 0.74 0.91 -13.55
CA GLY A 239 1.52 -0.22 -14.03
C GLY A 239 3.00 -0.14 -13.61
N ASP A 240 3.67 -1.29 -13.58
CA ASP A 240 5.12 -1.34 -13.35
C ASP A 240 5.85 -0.87 -14.63
N GLU A 241 6.69 0.16 -14.56
CA GLU A 241 7.50 0.64 -15.71
C GLU A 241 8.50 -0.42 -16.22
N LYS A 242 8.77 -1.48 -15.46
CA LYS A 242 9.70 -2.55 -15.83
C LYS A 242 9.04 -3.56 -16.76
N GLU A 243 9.56 -3.66 -17.98
CA GLU A 243 9.21 -4.71 -18.93
C GLU A 243 9.47 -6.09 -18.32
N LEU A 244 8.43 -6.94 -18.28
CA LEU A 244 8.55 -8.31 -17.78
C LEU A 244 9.34 -9.15 -18.79
N GLU A 245 10.16 -10.07 -18.31
CA GLU A 245 10.95 -10.99 -19.15
C GLU A 245 10.08 -11.78 -20.15
N GLU A 246 8.82 -12.05 -19.81
CA GLU A 246 7.86 -12.78 -20.64
C GLU A 246 7.39 -12.02 -21.91
N ARG A 247 7.61 -10.71 -22.00
CA ARG A 247 7.39 -9.94 -23.23
C ARG A 247 8.56 -10.04 -24.21
N GLN A 248 9.71 -10.56 -23.79
CA GLN A 248 10.85 -10.71 -24.67
C GLN A 248 10.50 -11.69 -25.80
N ALA A 249 10.77 -11.27 -27.04
CA ALA A 249 10.51 -12.06 -28.25
C ALA A 249 11.03 -13.50 -28.15
N GLU A 250 12.17 -13.69 -27.48
CA GLU A 250 12.78 -14.99 -27.27
C GLU A 250 11.97 -15.92 -26.33
N PHE A 251 11.34 -15.37 -25.29
CA PHE A 251 10.46 -16.13 -24.39
C PHE A 251 9.19 -16.58 -25.11
N LEU A 252 8.55 -15.69 -25.87
CA LEU A 252 7.34 -16.00 -26.63
C LEU A 252 7.65 -17.01 -27.75
N VAL A 253 8.72 -16.83 -28.52
CA VAL A 253 9.10 -17.75 -29.60
C VAL A 253 9.45 -19.14 -29.06
N LYS A 254 10.23 -19.22 -27.99
CA LYS A 254 10.61 -20.49 -27.36
C LYS A 254 9.39 -21.26 -26.87
N ASN A 255 8.45 -20.57 -26.23
CA ASN A 255 7.31 -21.23 -25.63
C ASN A 255 6.16 -21.47 -26.62
N ILE A 256 5.96 -20.65 -27.66
CA ILE A 256 4.85 -20.80 -28.62
C ILE A 256 5.14 -21.82 -29.74
N MET A 257 6.40 -21.97 -30.16
CA MET A 257 6.75 -22.75 -31.36
C MET A 257 6.96 -24.26 -31.10
N ASP A 258 7.31 -24.66 -29.87
CA ASP A 258 7.66 -26.05 -29.50
C ASP A 258 6.66 -26.66 -28.48
N VAL A 259 5.35 -26.54 -28.73
CA VAL A 259 4.31 -26.99 -27.79
C VAL A 259 3.18 -27.77 -28.45
N GLU A 260 2.76 -28.83 -27.78
CA GLU A 260 1.50 -29.52 -28.05
C GLU A 260 0.31 -28.58 -27.85
N ASN A 261 -0.77 -28.76 -28.61
CA ASN A 261 -1.97 -27.88 -28.63
C ASN A 261 -2.51 -27.53 -27.22
N PHE A 262 -2.39 -28.45 -26.26
CA PHE A 262 -2.84 -28.24 -24.90
C PHE A 262 -2.03 -27.16 -24.16
N LYS A 263 -0.69 -27.20 -24.28
CA LYS A 263 0.21 -26.22 -23.68
C LYS A 263 0.10 -24.83 -24.33
N PHE A 264 -0.27 -24.78 -25.61
CA PHE A 264 -0.53 -23.51 -26.31
C PHE A 264 -1.67 -22.70 -25.67
N SER A 265 -2.74 -23.36 -25.20
CA SER A 265 -3.87 -22.68 -24.57
C SER A 265 -3.47 -21.99 -23.25
N PHE A 266 -2.63 -22.65 -22.45
CA PHE A 266 -2.08 -22.04 -21.23
C PHE A 266 -1.13 -20.89 -21.54
N LEU A 267 -0.34 -20.99 -22.60
CA LEU A 267 0.54 -19.89 -23.01
C LEU A 267 -0.25 -18.65 -23.43
N LEU A 268 -1.36 -18.82 -24.14
CA LEU A 268 -2.27 -17.72 -24.44
C LEU A 268 -2.85 -17.11 -23.17
N PHE A 269 -3.30 -17.95 -22.23
CA PHE A 269 -3.81 -17.50 -20.93
C PHE A 269 -2.75 -16.72 -20.15
N HIS A 270 -1.54 -17.25 -20.00
CA HIS A 270 -0.43 -16.60 -19.31
C HIS A 270 -0.03 -15.29 -20.00
N THR A 271 0.07 -15.26 -21.33
CA THR A 271 0.45 -14.05 -22.08
C THR A 271 -0.59 -12.94 -21.89
N LEU A 272 -1.87 -13.28 -22.02
CA LEU A 272 -2.96 -12.33 -21.78
C LEU A 272 -2.90 -11.81 -20.34
N ARG A 273 -2.74 -12.71 -19.39
CA ARG A 273 -2.73 -12.39 -17.97
C ARG A 273 -1.52 -11.54 -17.57
N SER A 274 -0.32 -11.87 -18.03
CA SER A 274 0.89 -11.08 -17.79
C SER A 274 0.74 -9.67 -18.34
N ASN A 275 0.15 -9.52 -19.53
CA ASN A 275 -0.16 -8.20 -20.09
C ASN A 275 -1.13 -7.41 -19.20
N LEU A 276 -2.26 -8.01 -18.79
CA LEU A 276 -3.21 -7.33 -17.91
C LEU A 276 -2.56 -6.87 -16.60
N ILE A 277 -1.74 -7.72 -15.99
CA ILE A 277 -1.00 -7.39 -14.76
C ILE A 277 -0.02 -6.23 -15.00
N GLN A 278 0.69 -6.19 -16.12
CA GLN A 278 1.60 -5.08 -16.45
C GLN A 278 0.88 -3.76 -16.61
N GLU A 279 -0.27 -3.77 -17.29
CA GLU A 279 -1.12 -2.59 -17.46
C GLU A 279 -1.84 -2.20 -16.14
N GLY A 280 -1.49 -2.85 -15.01
CA GLY A 280 -2.04 -2.57 -13.69
C GLY A 280 -3.47 -3.10 -13.50
N ILE A 281 -3.99 -3.90 -14.43
CA ILE A 281 -5.34 -4.46 -14.39
C ILE A 281 -5.34 -5.77 -13.61
N ASN A 282 -5.94 -5.75 -12.42
CA ASN A 282 -6.10 -6.91 -11.58
C ASN A 282 -7.46 -7.57 -11.85
N ILE A 283 -7.43 -8.80 -12.36
CA ILE A 283 -8.61 -9.63 -12.65
C ILE A 283 -8.82 -10.78 -11.65
N ASN A 284 -8.06 -10.81 -10.56
CA ASN A 284 -8.10 -11.88 -9.55
C ASN A 284 -9.52 -12.20 -9.04
N PRO A 285 -10.41 -11.21 -8.77
CA PRO A 285 -11.78 -11.50 -8.33
C PRO A 285 -12.58 -12.28 -9.38
N VAL A 286 -12.36 -11.99 -10.67
CA VAL A 286 -13.03 -12.67 -11.78
C VAL A 286 -12.49 -14.09 -11.92
N LEU A 287 -11.17 -14.27 -11.78
CA LEU A 287 -10.55 -15.61 -11.79
C LEU A 287 -11.09 -16.47 -10.64
N ASN A 288 -11.09 -15.97 -9.42
CA ASN A 288 -11.60 -16.68 -8.25
C ASN A 288 -13.08 -17.06 -8.41
N GLN A 289 -13.94 -16.12 -8.82
CA GLN A 289 -15.34 -16.44 -9.07
C GLN A 289 -15.54 -17.46 -10.21
N SER A 290 -14.72 -17.38 -11.26
CA SER A 290 -14.77 -18.36 -12.36
C SER A 290 -14.36 -19.74 -11.85
N GLY A 291 -13.34 -19.81 -10.99
CA GLY A 291 -12.90 -21.04 -10.34
C GLY A 291 -14.01 -21.66 -9.51
N LYS A 292 -14.70 -20.87 -8.68
CA LYS A 292 -15.86 -21.33 -7.90
C LYS A 292 -16.95 -21.94 -8.77
N ASN A 293 -17.27 -21.28 -9.89
CA ASN A 293 -18.27 -21.78 -10.83
C ASN A 293 -17.83 -23.10 -11.49
N ILE A 294 -16.56 -23.22 -11.87
CA ILE A 294 -15.99 -24.44 -12.46
C ILE A 294 -16.01 -25.58 -11.44
N GLY A 295 -15.52 -25.34 -10.22
CA GLY A 295 -15.50 -26.31 -9.13
C GLY A 295 -16.89 -26.82 -8.79
N ALA A 296 -17.88 -25.93 -8.68
CA ALA A 296 -19.27 -26.32 -8.45
C ALA A 296 -19.84 -27.16 -9.61
N ALA A 297 -19.50 -26.83 -10.87
CA ALA A 297 -19.99 -27.57 -12.04
C ALA A 297 -19.36 -28.96 -12.19
N MET A 298 -18.12 -29.15 -11.72
CA MET A 298 -17.42 -30.42 -11.82
C MET A 298 -17.59 -31.32 -10.60
N TYR A 299 -18.05 -30.77 -9.46
CA TYR A 299 -18.22 -31.49 -8.19
C TYR A 299 -18.93 -32.85 -8.36
N GLU A 300 -20.11 -32.87 -8.98
CA GLU A 300 -20.91 -34.09 -9.17
C GLU A 300 -20.18 -35.20 -9.94
N LYS A 301 -19.21 -34.84 -10.80
CA LYS A 301 -18.43 -35.82 -11.57
C LYS A 301 -17.22 -36.35 -10.82
N LEU A 302 -16.70 -35.57 -9.87
CA LEU A 302 -15.55 -35.96 -9.04
C LEU A 302 -15.99 -36.61 -7.72
N TYR A 303 -17.24 -36.39 -7.30
CA TYR A 303 -17.79 -36.83 -6.04
C TYR A 303 -17.70 -38.34 -5.84
N GLU A 304 -17.24 -38.71 -4.65
CA GLU A 304 -17.27 -40.06 -4.09
C GLU A 304 -17.63 -39.94 -2.60
N GLU A 305 -18.26 -40.97 -2.03
CA GLU A 305 -18.62 -40.93 -0.60
C GLU A 305 -17.38 -40.92 0.30
N ASP A 306 -16.31 -41.61 -0.11
CA ASP A 306 -15.03 -41.63 0.59
C ASP A 306 -14.16 -40.43 0.18
N ILE A 307 -13.77 -39.60 1.15
CA ILE A 307 -12.99 -38.38 0.89
C ILE A 307 -11.66 -38.68 0.21
N ASN A 308 -11.01 -39.80 0.52
CA ASN A 308 -9.74 -40.15 -0.09
C ASN A 308 -9.93 -40.39 -1.59
N LYS A 309 -11.02 -41.06 -1.98
CA LYS A 309 -11.35 -41.27 -3.39
C LYS A 309 -11.77 -39.99 -4.09
N PHE A 310 -12.47 -39.10 -3.39
CA PHE A 310 -12.79 -37.77 -3.90
C PHE A 310 -11.51 -36.97 -4.19
N CYS A 311 -10.54 -36.99 -3.26
CA CYS A 311 -9.23 -36.38 -3.44
C CYS A 311 -8.44 -37.04 -4.58
N ASP A 312 -8.42 -38.37 -4.66
CA ASP A 312 -7.78 -39.10 -5.77
C ASP A 312 -8.38 -38.71 -7.13
N ASN A 313 -9.71 -38.55 -7.21
CA ASN A 313 -10.39 -38.08 -8.43
C ASN A 313 -9.95 -36.66 -8.82
N ILE A 314 -9.78 -35.75 -7.84
CA ILE A 314 -9.26 -34.40 -8.09
C ILE A 314 -7.82 -34.47 -8.61
N ILE A 315 -6.95 -35.24 -7.95
CA ILE A 315 -5.54 -35.41 -8.33
C ILE A 315 -5.44 -35.95 -9.76
N GLN A 316 -6.18 -37.02 -10.07
CA GLN A 316 -6.18 -37.62 -11.39
C GLN A 316 -6.74 -36.67 -12.45
N PHE A 317 -7.82 -35.94 -12.14
CA PHE A 317 -8.37 -34.94 -13.07
C PHE A 317 -7.34 -33.86 -13.41
N TRP A 318 -6.58 -33.37 -12.43
CA TRP A 318 -5.54 -32.37 -12.65
C TRP A 318 -4.45 -32.88 -13.58
N GLU A 319 -3.95 -34.10 -13.33
CA GLU A 319 -2.89 -34.70 -14.14
C GLU A 319 -3.37 -35.02 -15.56
N ASP A 320 -4.55 -35.64 -15.72
CA ASP A 320 -5.13 -36.04 -17.00
C ASP A 320 -5.40 -34.84 -17.91
N ASN A 321 -5.77 -33.71 -17.31
CA ASN A 321 -6.00 -32.45 -18.01
C ASN A 321 -4.77 -31.54 -17.93
N GLY A 322 -3.56 -32.05 -17.66
CA GLY A 322 -2.32 -31.28 -17.69
C GLY A 322 -2.34 -29.95 -16.93
N LEU A 323 -3.14 -29.86 -15.86
CA LEU A 323 -3.24 -28.68 -14.98
C LEU A 323 -2.07 -28.61 -13.98
N GLY A 324 -1.29 -29.68 -13.90
CA GLY A 324 -0.18 -29.85 -12.97
C GLY A 324 -0.33 -31.14 -12.20
N LYS A 325 0.48 -31.31 -11.16
CA LYS A 325 0.40 -32.45 -10.24
C LYS A 325 -0.02 -31.97 -8.87
N LEU A 326 -1.01 -32.64 -8.29
CA LEU A 326 -1.53 -32.32 -6.97
C LEU A 326 -1.09 -33.35 -5.94
N GLU A 327 -0.77 -32.86 -4.74
CA GLU A 327 -0.73 -33.64 -3.51
C GLU A 327 -1.74 -33.04 -2.54
N ILE A 328 -2.61 -33.88 -1.96
CA ILE A 328 -3.64 -33.46 -1.02
C ILE A 328 -3.42 -34.20 0.31
N GLU A 329 -3.19 -33.46 1.38
CA GLU A 329 -3.04 -33.99 2.73
C GLU A 329 -4.26 -33.57 3.57
N LEU A 330 -4.99 -34.55 4.08
CA LEU A 330 -6.15 -34.35 4.94
C LEU A 330 -5.70 -34.16 6.40
N GLY A 331 -6.35 -33.24 7.11
CA GLY A 331 -6.10 -32.89 8.51
C GLY A 331 -7.10 -31.84 9.00
N ASP A 332 -6.84 -31.24 10.16
CA ASP A 332 -7.70 -30.14 10.66
C ASP A 332 -7.77 -28.98 9.64
N ILE A 333 -6.69 -28.81 8.87
CA ILE A 333 -6.55 -27.96 7.70
C ILE A 333 -6.22 -28.89 6.53
N ILE A 334 -6.94 -28.77 5.40
CA ILE A 334 -6.60 -29.55 4.21
C ILE A 334 -5.51 -28.81 3.46
N ASN A 335 -4.40 -29.49 3.22
CA ASN A 335 -3.23 -28.93 2.56
C ASN A 335 -3.15 -29.45 1.12
N ILE A 336 -3.18 -28.55 0.14
CA ILE A 336 -3.13 -28.88 -1.28
C ILE A 336 -1.86 -28.28 -1.87
N THR A 337 -0.97 -29.12 -2.38
CA THR A 337 0.25 -28.67 -3.07
C THR A 337 0.13 -28.95 -4.56
N ALA A 338 0.30 -27.89 -5.37
CA ALA A 338 0.29 -27.96 -6.82
C ALA A 338 1.70 -27.74 -7.38
N TYR A 339 2.25 -28.79 -7.99
CA TYR A 339 3.47 -28.74 -8.79
C TYR A 339 3.13 -28.49 -10.26
N GLU A 340 4.04 -27.81 -10.98
CA GLU A 340 3.83 -27.49 -12.40
C GLU A 340 2.49 -26.77 -12.66
N CYS A 341 2.06 -25.91 -11.72
CA CYS A 341 0.76 -25.24 -11.73
C CYS A 341 0.51 -24.51 -13.06
N PHE A 342 -0.58 -24.88 -13.74
CA PHE A 342 -0.95 -24.29 -15.03
C PHE A 342 -1.33 -22.81 -14.95
N GLU A 343 -1.64 -22.29 -13.77
CA GLU A 343 -2.15 -20.94 -13.61
C GLU A 343 -1.02 -19.89 -13.49
N CYS A 344 0.11 -20.26 -12.87
CA CYS A 344 1.16 -19.30 -12.52
C CYS A 344 2.60 -19.71 -12.81
N SER A 345 2.88 -20.96 -13.21
CA SER A 345 4.27 -21.42 -13.41
C SER A 345 5.05 -20.64 -14.47
N LEU A 346 4.34 -19.97 -15.39
CA LEU A 346 4.91 -19.13 -16.44
C LEU A 346 4.64 -17.63 -16.24
N LEU A 347 4.16 -17.24 -15.06
CA LEU A 347 3.90 -15.86 -14.68
C LEU A 347 5.12 -15.22 -13.99
N PRO A 348 5.19 -13.87 -13.97
CA PRO A 348 6.38 -13.19 -13.49
C PRO A 348 6.45 -13.27 -11.97
N LYS A 349 7.67 -13.23 -11.44
CA LYS A 349 7.86 -13.11 -9.99
C LYS A 349 7.39 -11.72 -9.53
N LYS A 350 6.34 -11.70 -8.72
CA LYS A 350 5.70 -10.50 -8.17
C LYS A 350 5.76 -10.42 -6.64
N GLY A 351 6.24 -11.47 -5.97
CA GLY A 351 6.35 -11.49 -4.51
C GLY A 351 5.01 -11.61 -3.78
N LYS A 352 3.93 -11.99 -4.49
CA LYS A 352 2.58 -12.19 -3.93
C LYS A 352 1.89 -13.38 -4.62
N PRO A 353 0.99 -14.11 -3.93
CA PRO A 353 0.24 -15.22 -4.52
C PRO A 353 -0.69 -14.75 -5.64
N THR A 354 -0.97 -15.66 -6.59
CA THR A 354 -1.73 -15.34 -7.80
C THR A 354 -2.65 -16.46 -8.28
N CYS A 355 -2.66 -17.64 -7.70
CA CYS A 355 -3.45 -18.77 -8.19
C CYS A 355 -4.92 -18.68 -7.73
N TYR A 356 -5.59 -17.60 -8.11
CA TYR A 356 -6.95 -17.29 -7.69
C TYR A 356 -7.98 -18.20 -8.36
N LEU A 357 -7.73 -18.67 -9.58
CA LEU A 357 -8.61 -19.62 -10.26
C LEU A 357 -8.57 -20.97 -9.55
N ASP A 358 -7.38 -21.51 -9.27
CA ASP A 358 -7.19 -22.75 -8.50
C ASP A 358 -7.83 -22.66 -7.12
N ALA A 359 -7.54 -21.59 -6.37
CA ALA A 359 -8.13 -21.36 -5.05
C ALA A 359 -9.67 -21.37 -5.10
N GLY A 360 -10.27 -20.74 -6.11
CA GLY A 360 -11.72 -20.75 -6.30
C GLY A 360 -12.28 -22.14 -6.62
N ILE A 361 -11.58 -22.94 -7.42
CA ILE A 361 -12.01 -24.32 -7.73
C ILE A 361 -11.96 -25.17 -6.47
N PHE A 362 -10.86 -25.14 -5.71
CA PHE A 362 -10.72 -25.90 -4.47
C PHE A 362 -11.78 -25.47 -3.44
N GLU A 363 -12.02 -24.17 -3.29
CA GLU A 363 -13.03 -23.65 -2.36
C GLU A 363 -14.40 -24.26 -2.68
N ALA A 364 -14.84 -24.22 -3.94
CA ALA A 364 -16.13 -24.78 -4.33
C ALA A 364 -16.19 -26.30 -4.19
N LEU A 365 -15.12 -27.03 -4.51
CA LEU A 365 -15.09 -28.48 -4.39
C LEU A 365 -15.23 -28.94 -2.94
N PHE A 366 -14.42 -28.37 -2.04
CA PHE A 366 -14.43 -28.76 -0.63
C PHE A 366 -15.65 -28.20 0.12
N ALA A 367 -16.12 -26.99 -0.21
CA ALA A 367 -17.37 -26.47 0.37
C ALA A 367 -18.57 -27.39 0.06
N ASN A 368 -18.68 -27.85 -1.18
CA ASN A 368 -19.76 -28.76 -1.57
C ASN A 368 -19.60 -30.15 -0.92
N TYR A 369 -18.37 -30.68 -0.86
CA TYR A 369 -18.11 -31.96 -0.21
C TYR A 369 -18.46 -31.95 1.28
N LEU A 370 -17.95 -30.96 2.00
CA LEU A 370 -18.10 -30.84 3.46
C LEU A 370 -19.46 -30.27 3.87
N LYS A 371 -20.22 -29.71 2.93
CA LYS A 371 -21.49 -29.00 3.15
C LYS A 371 -21.36 -27.88 4.19
N LYS A 372 -20.21 -27.21 4.18
CA LYS A 372 -19.84 -26.09 5.04
C LYS A 372 -19.13 -25.03 4.20
N ASP A 373 -19.19 -23.79 4.65
CA ASP A 373 -18.35 -22.74 4.07
C ASP A 373 -16.88 -23.04 4.42
N VAL A 374 -15.99 -22.80 3.45
CA VAL A 374 -14.54 -22.97 3.62
C VAL A 374 -13.83 -21.74 3.05
N GLU A 375 -12.67 -21.42 3.60
CA GLU A 375 -11.76 -20.42 3.07
C GLU A 375 -10.53 -21.11 2.49
N VAL A 376 -10.06 -20.64 1.32
CA VAL A 376 -8.85 -21.17 0.68
C VAL A 376 -7.80 -20.07 0.56
N THR A 377 -6.68 -20.26 1.25
CA THR A 377 -5.56 -19.32 1.26
C THR A 377 -4.35 -19.91 0.57
N GLU A 378 -3.82 -19.22 -0.46
CA GLU A 378 -2.53 -19.58 -1.08
C GLU A 378 -1.37 -18.99 -0.25
N VAL A 379 -0.51 -19.86 0.29
CA VAL A 379 0.61 -19.48 1.17
C VAL A 379 1.99 -19.60 0.52
N LYS A 380 2.10 -20.35 -0.59
CA LYS A 380 3.30 -20.43 -1.44
C LYS A 380 2.89 -20.34 -2.90
N CYS A 381 3.73 -19.76 -3.75
CA CYS A 381 3.43 -19.58 -5.17
C CYS A 381 4.69 -19.44 -6.02
N PHE A 382 4.67 -19.92 -7.28
CA PHE A 382 5.77 -19.69 -8.23
C PHE A 382 6.08 -18.19 -8.40
N THR A 383 5.05 -17.34 -8.37
CA THR A 383 5.23 -15.88 -8.48
C THR A 383 5.78 -15.23 -7.22
N MET A 384 5.77 -15.92 -6.08
CA MET A 384 6.51 -15.53 -4.87
C MET A 384 7.98 -15.97 -4.93
N GLY A 385 8.33 -16.86 -5.86
CA GLY A 385 9.66 -17.43 -6.02
C GLY A 385 9.80 -18.85 -5.50
N ASP A 386 8.70 -19.46 -5.03
CA ASP A 386 8.65 -20.87 -4.61
C ASP A 386 8.68 -21.82 -5.82
N ASP A 387 8.86 -23.11 -5.56
CA ASP A 387 8.89 -24.20 -6.55
C ASP A 387 7.55 -24.93 -6.70
N CYS A 388 6.53 -24.52 -5.93
CA CYS A 388 5.18 -25.06 -5.94
C CYS A 388 4.19 -23.98 -5.50
N CYS A 389 2.90 -24.25 -5.75
CA CYS A 389 1.81 -23.49 -5.11
C CYS A 389 1.25 -24.32 -3.97
N ASN A 390 0.94 -23.68 -2.84
CA ASN A 390 0.41 -24.37 -1.68
C ASN A 390 -0.83 -23.63 -1.17
N PHE A 391 -1.92 -24.38 -1.01
CA PHE A 391 -3.23 -23.88 -0.62
C PHE A 391 -3.67 -24.55 0.67
N LEU A 392 -4.13 -23.74 1.62
CA LEU A 392 -4.72 -24.18 2.87
C LEU A 392 -6.23 -24.01 2.79
N VAL A 393 -6.97 -25.08 3.00
CA VAL A 393 -8.43 -25.04 3.12
C VAL A 393 -8.80 -25.14 4.59
N GLU A 394 -9.54 -24.15 5.09
CA GLU A 394 -9.86 -23.99 6.50
C GLU A 394 -11.34 -23.64 6.70
N SER A 395 -11.90 -23.99 7.86
CA SER A 395 -13.20 -23.48 8.26
C SER A 395 -13.07 -22.00 8.67
N PRO A 396 -13.96 -21.09 8.25
CA PRO A 396 -13.94 -19.69 8.70
C PRO A 396 -13.98 -19.54 10.23
N ASP A 397 -14.58 -20.52 10.91
CA ASP A 397 -14.70 -20.55 12.38
C ASP A 397 -13.52 -21.26 13.07
N GLY A 398 -12.53 -21.75 12.31
CA GLY A 398 -11.38 -22.49 12.83
C GLY A 398 -11.71 -23.90 13.36
N GLU A 399 -12.91 -24.41 13.06
CA GLU A 399 -13.32 -25.77 13.41
C GLU A 399 -12.63 -26.80 12.50
N ALA A 400 -12.21 -27.92 13.10
CA ALA A 400 -11.70 -29.06 12.35
C ALA A 400 -12.79 -29.69 11.47
N PHE A 401 -12.40 -30.20 10.30
CA PHE A 401 -13.31 -30.90 9.40
C PHE A 401 -13.66 -32.29 9.92
N ALA A 402 -14.93 -32.66 9.81
CA ALA A 402 -15.39 -34.03 9.95
C ALA A 402 -15.58 -34.58 8.54
N TYR A 403 -14.79 -35.58 8.19
CA TYR A 403 -14.79 -36.23 6.88
C TYR A 403 -15.85 -37.32 6.76
#